data_AF-A0A2E1DXP6-F1
#
_entry.id   AF-A0A2E1DXP6-F1
#
_cell.length_a   1.000
_cell.length_b   1.000
_cell.length_c   1.000
_cell.angle_alpha   90.00
_cell.angle_beta   90.00
_cell.angle_gamma   90.00
#
_symmetry.space_group_name_H-M   'P 1'
#
loop_
_entity.id
_entity.type
_entity.pdbx_description
1 polymer ?
#
loop_
_entity_poly.entity_id
_entity_poly.type
_entity_poly.pdbx_seq_one_letter_code
_entity_poly.pdbx_strand_id
1 'polypeptide(L)'
;MKIKINQEFSEKIILFLDTLKKTNSYGYFPAKKGVTEEGGSINLGFSCLALKCFYILGEWQKLDSNYKNDWINYINSFQKNEVSSFPEGSFIDLKYLNHTTKTNITKEVKR
;
A
#
# COMPACT_ATOMS: atom_id res chain seq x y z
N MET A 1 -21.08 14.15 13.79
CA MET A 1 -20.11 14.39 14.89
C MET A 1 -18.72 14.10 14.36
N LYS A 2 -17.84 15.09 14.17
CA LYS A 2 -16.43 14.81 13.86
C LYS A 2 -15.75 14.35 15.15
N ILE A 3 -15.35 13.10 15.22
CA ILE A 3 -14.54 12.61 16.34
C ILE A 3 -13.22 13.38 16.29
N LYS A 4 -12.89 14.08 17.38
CA LYS A 4 -11.61 14.77 17.51
C LYS A 4 -10.55 13.71 17.78
N ILE A 5 -9.78 13.37 16.75
CA ILE A 5 -8.64 12.46 16.90
C ILE A 5 -7.59 13.16 17.77
N ASN A 6 -7.03 12.42 18.73
CA ASN A 6 -5.94 12.91 19.58
C ASN A 6 -4.71 13.22 18.70
N GLN A 7 -4.14 14.41 18.86
CA GLN A 7 -3.04 14.89 18.00
C GLN A 7 -1.78 14.03 18.14
N GLU A 8 -1.42 13.63 19.36
CA GLU A 8 -0.27 12.77 19.63
C GLU A 8 -0.43 11.40 18.95
N PHE A 9 -1.64 10.84 18.95
CA PHE A 9 -1.95 9.60 18.23
C PHE A 9 -1.75 9.77 16.72
N SER A 10 -2.28 10.84 16.13
CA SER A 10 -2.10 11.13 14.70
C SER A 10 -0.61 11.21 14.35
N GLU A 11 0.15 12.00 15.10
CA GLU A 11 1.59 12.18 14.88
C GLU A 11 2.34 10.85 14.96
N LYS A 12 2.08 10.04 16.00
CA LYS A 12 2.70 8.72 16.17
C LYS A 12 2.41 7.76 15.01
N ILE A 13 1.20 7.77 14.45
CA ILE A 13 0.87 6.96 13.28
C ILE A 13 1.63 7.44 12.05
N ILE A 14 1.73 8.75 11.82
CA ILE A 14 2.49 9.30 10.68
C ILE A 14 3.98 8.98 10.80
N LEU A 15 4.56 9.20 11.98
CA LEU A 15 5.94 8.82 12.29
C LEU A 15 6.18 7.33 12.05
N PHE A 16 5.24 6.46 12.45
CA PHE A 16 5.35 5.03 12.18
C PHE A 16 5.29 4.71 10.68
N LEU A 17 4.34 5.29 9.95
CA LEU A 17 4.22 5.11 8.49
C LEU A 17 5.49 5.55 7.75
N ASP A 18 6.13 6.64 8.19
CA ASP A 18 7.40 7.09 7.62
C ASP A 18 8.51 6.04 7.78
N THR A 19 8.51 5.27 8.89
CA THR A 19 9.47 4.15 9.04
C THR A 19 9.23 2.98 8.09
N LEU A 20 8.05 2.92 7.47
CA LEU A 20 7.68 1.88 6.51
C LEU A 20 7.82 2.33 5.05
N LYS A 21 8.09 3.61 4.78
CA LYS A 21 8.26 4.12 3.41
C LYS A 21 9.42 3.41 2.72
N LYS A 22 9.17 3.01 1.48
CA LYS A 22 10.18 2.50 0.56
C LYS A 22 10.90 3.67 -0.12
N THR A 23 11.97 3.36 -0.84
CA THR A 23 12.73 4.36 -1.62
C THR A 23 11.91 4.98 -2.74
N ASN A 24 10.96 4.23 -3.33
CA ASN A 24 9.92 4.83 -4.16
C ASN A 24 8.88 5.50 -3.25
N SER A 25 8.73 6.82 -3.35
CA SER A 25 8.01 7.70 -2.40
C SER A 25 6.57 7.33 -2.05
N TYR A 26 5.98 6.35 -2.73
CA TYR A 26 4.59 5.92 -2.62
C TYR A 26 4.44 4.45 -2.19
N GLY A 27 5.54 3.71 -2.08
CA GLY A 27 5.58 2.32 -1.62
C GLY A 27 5.77 2.21 -0.11
N TYR A 28 5.14 1.21 0.51
CA TYR A 28 5.26 0.94 1.94
C TYR A 28 5.55 -0.54 2.20
N PHE A 29 6.44 -0.81 3.15
CA PHE A 29 6.67 -2.17 3.66
C PHE A 29 5.52 -2.61 4.57
N PRO A 30 5.22 -3.92 4.63
CA PRO A 30 4.22 -4.46 5.57
C PRO A 30 4.58 -4.27 7.04
N ALA A 31 5.87 -4.30 7.35
CA ALA A 31 6.41 -4.22 8.70
C ALA A 31 7.84 -3.69 8.69
N LYS A 32 8.34 -3.26 9.86
CA LYS A 32 9.71 -2.73 10.02
C LYS A 32 10.78 -3.83 9.94
N LYS A 33 10.45 -5.05 10.33
CA LYS A 33 11.35 -6.21 10.40
C LYS A 33 10.58 -7.48 10.05
N GLY A 34 11.29 -8.53 9.65
CA GLY A 34 10.68 -9.83 9.31
C GLY A 34 9.90 -9.83 8.00
N VAL A 35 10.16 -8.86 7.12
CA VAL A 35 9.54 -8.78 5.79
C VAL A 35 10.21 -9.81 4.88
N THR A 36 9.44 -10.73 4.31
CA THR A 36 9.95 -11.65 3.30
C THR A 36 10.25 -10.89 2.00
N GLU A 37 11.05 -11.48 1.12
CA GLU A 37 11.34 -10.87 -0.19
C GLU A 37 10.06 -10.61 -0.98
N GLU A 38 9.13 -11.57 -0.98
CA GLU A 38 7.82 -11.46 -1.63
C GLU A 38 7.00 -10.33 -1.01
N GLY A 39 6.90 -10.31 0.33
CA GLY A 39 6.21 -9.28 1.09
C GLY A 39 6.77 -7.87 0.84
N GLY A 40 8.09 -7.77 0.73
CA GLY A 40 8.81 -6.53 0.44
C GLY A 40 8.59 -6.02 -0.98
N SER A 41 8.22 -6.90 -1.92
CA SER A 41 7.97 -6.53 -3.31
C SER A 41 6.53 -6.05 -3.58
N ILE A 42 5.58 -6.35 -2.70
CA ILE A 42 4.18 -5.92 -2.80
C ILE A 42 4.05 -4.45 -2.43
N ASN A 43 3.24 -3.69 -3.17
CA ASN A 43 3.11 -2.24 -3.02
C ASN A 43 1.65 -1.80 -2.83
N LEU A 44 0.74 -2.11 -3.75
CA LEU A 44 -0.57 -1.45 -3.85
C LEU A 44 -1.36 -1.49 -2.52
N GLY A 45 -1.44 -2.67 -1.90
CA GLY A 45 -2.18 -2.85 -0.65
C GLY A 45 -1.66 -1.98 0.50
N PHE A 46 -0.34 -1.94 0.68
CA PHE A 46 0.29 -1.15 1.76
C PHE A 46 0.29 0.34 1.46
N SER A 47 0.43 0.73 0.20
CA SER A 47 0.23 2.11 -0.26
C SER A 47 -1.20 2.60 0.01
N CYS A 48 -2.21 1.79 -0.30
CA CYS A 48 -3.61 2.09 0.02
C CYS A 48 -3.86 2.21 1.52
N LEU A 49 -3.19 1.40 2.36
CA LEU A 49 -3.30 1.52 3.82
C LEU A 49 -2.75 2.85 4.31
N ALA A 50 -1.55 3.24 3.87
CA ALA A 50 -0.95 4.53 4.22
C ALA A 50 -1.83 5.71 3.78
N LEU A 51 -2.37 5.66 2.54
CA LEU A 51 -3.25 6.69 2.02
C LEU A 51 -4.56 6.81 2.82
N LYS A 52 -5.15 5.68 3.24
CA LYS A 52 -6.31 5.67 4.14
C LYS A 52 -5.98 6.32 5.49
N CYS A 53 -4.82 6.03 6.07
CA CYS A 53 -4.37 6.70 7.28
C CYS A 53 -4.24 8.22 7.07
N PHE A 54 -3.61 8.66 5.98
CA PHE A 54 -3.51 10.09 5.66
C PHE A 54 -4.87 10.77 5.54
N TYR A 55 -5.83 10.11 4.89
CA TYR A 55 -7.18 10.65 4.77
C TYR A 55 -7.91 10.74 6.11
N ILE A 56 -7.87 9.67 6.92
CA ILE A 56 -8.54 9.61 8.23
C ILE A 56 -7.96 10.63 9.21
N LEU A 57 -6.63 10.81 9.20
CA LEU A 57 -5.92 11.72 10.11
C LEU A 57 -5.92 13.18 9.61
N GLY A 58 -6.50 13.46 8.44
CA GLY A 58 -6.54 14.81 7.87
C GLY A 58 -5.21 15.29 7.28
N GLU A 59 -4.24 14.38 7.08
CA GLU A 59 -2.94 14.70 6.47
C GLU A 59 -3.05 14.88 4.96
N TRP A 60 -3.96 14.16 4.29
CA TRP A 60 -4.15 14.28 2.84
C TRP A 60 -4.40 15.72 2.41
N GLN A 61 -5.18 16.47 3.19
CA GLN A 61 -5.56 17.85 2.92
C GLN A 61 -4.35 18.78 2.97
N LYS A 62 -3.33 18.45 3.77
CA LYS A 62 -2.10 19.22 3.96
C LYS A 62 -1.07 18.99 2.84
N LEU A 63 -1.19 17.91 2.07
CA LEU A 63 -0.31 17.63 0.94
C LEU A 63 -0.52 18.66 -0.18
N ASP A 64 0.55 19.06 -0.85
CA ASP A 64 0.48 19.94 -2.00
C ASP A 64 -0.14 19.24 -3.22
N SER A 65 -0.58 20.03 -4.20
CA SER A 65 -1.27 19.55 -5.39
C SER A 65 -0.41 18.61 -6.24
N ASN A 66 0.90 18.85 -6.34
CA ASN A 66 1.79 18.02 -7.14
C ASN A 66 1.93 16.65 -6.50
N TYR A 67 2.16 16.62 -5.18
CA TYR A 67 2.26 15.37 -4.45
C TYR A 67 0.96 14.55 -4.47
N LYS A 68 -0.20 15.21 -4.42
CA LYS A 68 -1.51 14.56 -4.63
C LYS A 68 -1.63 13.95 -6.02
N ASN A 69 -1.22 14.67 -7.06
CA ASN A 69 -1.26 14.19 -8.44
C ASN A 69 -0.34 12.99 -8.64
N ASP A 70 0.85 13.01 -8.05
CA ASP A 70 1.77 11.88 -8.12
C ASP A 70 1.21 10.63 -7.41
N TRP A 71 0.54 10.79 -6.27
CA TRP A 71 -0.20 9.71 -5.61
C TRP A 71 -1.28 9.11 -6.53
N ILE A 72 -2.06 9.97 -7.20
CA ILE A 72 -3.09 9.54 -8.16
C ILE A 72 -2.45 8.75 -9.30
N ASN A 73 -1.38 9.27 -9.90
CA ASN A 73 -0.64 8.61 -10.98
C ASN A 73 -0.08 7.26 -10.52
N TYR A 74 0.47 7.20 -9.32
CA TYR A 74 1.01 5.97 -8.75
C TYR A 74 -0.08 4.91 -8.56
N ILE A 75 -1.24 5.26 -7.97
CA ILE A 75 -2.35 4.32 -7.81
C ILE A 75 -2.90 3.87 -9.18
N ASN A 76 -3.08 4.81 -10.11
CA ASN A 76 -3.56 4.51 -11.48
C ASN A 76 -2.59 3.62 -12.26
N SER A 77 -1.29 3.62 -11.95
CA SER A 77 -0.33 2.71 -12.60
C SER A 77 -0.62 1.22 -12.36
N PHE A 78 -1.37 0.90 -11.30
CA PHE A 78 -1.83 -0.46 -11.00
C PHE A 78 -3.10 -0.84 -11.76
N GLN A 79 -3.78 0.09 -12.42
CA GLN A 79 -4.94 -0.23 -13.25
C GLN A 79 -4.49 -1.00 -14.49
N LYS A 80 -5.09 -2.16 -14.74
CA LYS A 80 -4.76 -3.05 -15.85
C LYS A 80 -6.01 -3.50 -16.59
N ASN A 81 -5.90 -3.60 -17.92
CA ASN A 81 -6.96 -4.08 -18.79
C ASN A 81 -6.70 -5.50 -19.33
N GLU A 82 -5.46 -6.00 -19.20
CA GLU A 82 -4.98 -7.18 -19.92
C GLU A 82 -4.81 -8.43 -19.05
N VAL A 83 -5.28 -8.42 -17.80
CA VAL A 83 -5.20 -9.60 -16.93
C VAL A 83 -6.51 -10.39 -17.04
N SER A 84 -6.50 -11.44 -17.88
CA SER A 84 -7.70 -12.21 -18.29
C SER A 84 -8.59 -12.71 -17.16
N SER A 85 -8.04 -12.90 -15.96
CA SER A 85 -8.76 -13.38 -14.78
C SER A 85 -9.52 -12.29 -14.02
N PHE A 86 -9.40 -11.01 -14.41
CA PHE A 86 -10.00 -9.87 -13.75
C PHE A 86 -10.76 -8.98 -14.73
N PRO A 87 -11.82 -8.28 -14.28
CA PRO A 87 -12.51 -7.29 -15.12
C PRO A 87 -11.57 -6.18 -15.61
N GLU A 88 -11.91 -5.60 -16.75
CA GLU A 88 -11.22 -4.42 -17.30
C GLU A 88 -11.19 -3.27 -16.28
N GLY A 89 -10.07 -2.55 -16.22
CA GLY A 89 -9.89 -1.44 -15.28
C GLY A 89 -9.66 -1.87 -13.82
N SER A 90 -9.39 -3.15 -13.56
CA SER A 90 -9.05 -3.62 -12.21
C SER A 90 -7.68 -3.09 -11.76
N PHE A 91 -7.55 -2.75 -10.49
CA PHE A 91 -6.28 -2.34 -9.88
C PHE A 91 -5.57 -3.57 -9.33
N ILE A 92 -4.47 -3.96 -9.99
CA ILE A 92 -3.79 -5.23 -9.76
C ILE A 92 -2.32 -4.97 -9.45
N ASP A 93 -1.89 -5.43 -8.28
CA ASP A 93 -0.47 -5.58 -7.98
C ASP A 93 0.01 -6.93 -8.52
N LEU A 94 0.73 -6.88 -9.64
CA LEU A 94 1.26 -8.09 -10.29
C LEU A 94 2.24 -8.86 -9.41
N LYS A 95 2.98 -8.19 -8.49
CA LYS A 95 3.86 -8.90 -7.55
C LYS A 95 3.01 -9.71 -6.58
N TYR A 96 1.97 -9.11 -6.01
CA TYR A 96 1.03 -9.82 -5.16
C TYR A 96 0.39 -11.02 -5.88
N LEU A 97 -0.16 -10.81 -7.07
CA LEU A 97 -0.80 -11.88 -7.85
C LEU A 97 0.16 -13.03 -8.18
N ASN A 98 1.39 -12.71 -8.58
CA ASN A 98 2.39 -13.73 -8.92
C ASN A 98 2.85 -14.53 -7.69
N HIS A 99 2.87 -13.94 -6.49
CA HIS A 99 3.27 -14.65 -5.28
C HIS A 99 2.17 -15.57 -4.76
N THR A 100 0.91 -15.16 -4.83
CA THR A 100 -0.24 -15.95 -4.35
C THR A 100 -0.63 -17.08 -5.30
N THR A 101 -0.32 -16.95 -6.60
CA THR A 101 -0.54 -18.01 -7.59
C THR A 101 0.58 -19.07 -7.60
N LYS A 102 1.78 -18.73 -7.12
CA LYS A 102 2.92 -19.66 -7.04
C LYS A 102 2.87 -20.62 -5.85
N THR A 103 2.04 -20.34 -4.84
CA THR A 103 1.89 -21.20 -3.66
C THR A 103 1.21 -22.51 -4.04
N ASN A 104 2.01 -23.51 -4.40
CA ASN A 104 1.59 -24.91 -4.44
C ASN A 104 1.31 -25.38 -3.00
N ILE A 105 0.03 -25.61 -2.69
CA ILE A 105 -0.46 -26.08 -1.38
C ILE A 105 0.31 -27.33 -0.88
N THR A 106 0.80 -28.16 -1.81
CA THR A 106 1.58 -29.36 -1.51
C THR A 106 2.97 -29.11 -0.90
N LYS A 107 3.56 -27.91 -1.06
CA LYS A 107 4.82 -27.54 -0.41
C LYS A 107 4.64 -27.08 1.03
N GLU A 108 3.55 -26.36 1.33
CA GLU A 108 3.29 -25.82 2.66
C GLU A 108 2.88 -26.89 3.67
N VAL A 109 2.28 -28.00 3.23
CA VAL A 109 1.94 -29.15 4.11
C VAL A 109 3.18 -29.95 4.56
N LYS A 110 4.34 -29.75 3.91
CA LYS A 110 5.60 -30.45 4.23
C LYS A 110 6.59 -29.62 5.05
N ARG A 111 6.23 -28.38 5.38
CA ARG A 111 7.04 -27.47 6.20
C ARG A 111 6.54 -27.47 7.64
#